data_AF-A0AAP2BPX6-F1
#
_entry.id   AF-A0AAP2BPX6-F1
#
_cell.length_a   1.000
_cell.length_b   1.000
_cell.length_c   1.000
_cell.angle_alpha   90.00
_cell.angle_beta   90.00
_cell.angle_gamma   90.00
#
_symmetry.space_group_name_H-M   'P 1'
#
loop_
_entity.id
_entity.type
_entity.pdbx_description
1 polymer ?
#
loop_
_entity_poly.entity_id
_entity_poly.type
_entity_poly.pdbx_seq_one_letter_code
_entity_poly.pdbx_strand_id
1 'polypeptide(L)'
;MAQGLPVSNVVNVDVIMSAVAATGRNFGALLILGSSPVIPLTERIRQYSAIEDIGDDFGVDSPEYEAATIFFSQSPKPTLVYVGRWAKTLASAEEGSVETLLQAVNACLQYTNWYGLAIADSADLVEADVISVAAAIEASSLSRILAVTTADVNVLVSGNTDNIG
;
A
#
# COMPACT_ATOMS: atom_id res chain seq x y z
N MET A 1 -2.31 1.05 65.23
CA MET A 1 -1.70 2.32 64.80
C MET A 1 -1.47 2.24 63.29
N ALA A 2 -2.47 2.59 62.47
CA ALA A 2 -2.36 2.56 61.01
C ALA A 2 -2.08 4.00 60.55
N GLN A 3 -0.85 4.25 60.09
CA GLN A 3 -0.43 5.55 59.57
C GLN A 3 -0.97 5.70 58.14
N GLY A 4 -2.06 6.45 57.97
CA GLY A 4 -2.58 6.79 56.64
C GLY A 4 -1.59 7.68 55.89
N LEU A 5 -1.30 7.33 54.64
CA LEU A 5 -0.45 8.15 53.77
C LEU A 5 -1.10 9.53 53.57
N PRO A 6 -0.34 10.63 53.60
CA PRO A 6 -0.88 11.98 53.51
C PRO A 6 -1.56 12.21 52.14
N VAL A 7 -2.83 12.61 52.17
CA VAL A 7 -3.67 12.95 51.00
C VAL A 7 -3.24 14.24 50.27
N SER A 8 -2.07 14.80 50.62
CA SER A 8 -1.55 16.05 50.04
C SER A 8 -0.76 15.87 48.74
N ASN A 9 -0.54 14.64 48.28
CA ASN A 9 0.10 14.36 46.98
C ASN A 9 -0.95 14.02 45.91
N VAL A 10 -1.94 14.90 45.71
CA VAL A 10 -2.81 14.81 44.53
C VAL A 10 -2.02 15.36 43.34
N VAL A 11 -1.42 14.47 42.56
CA VAL A 11 -0.93 14.82 41.22
C VAL A 11 -2.16 14.90 40.31
N ASN A 12 -2.49 16.10 39.86
CA ASN A 12 -3.53 16.32 38.87
C ASN A 12 -2.97 15.90 37.50
N VAL A 13 -3.32 14.69 37.05
CA VAL A 13 -2.99 14.22 35.70
C VAL A 13 -4.17 14.53 34.78
N ASP A 14 -4.14 15.67 34.12
CA ASP A 14 -5.01 15.92 32.98
C ASP A 14 -4.47 15.14 31.78
N VAL A 15 -5.02 13.94 31.56
CA VAL A 15 -4.80 13.21 30.32
C VAL A 15 -5.66 13.87 29.24
N ILE A 16 -5.07 14.85 28.55
CA ILE A 16 -5.65 15.40 27.33
C ILE A 16 -5.48 14.33 26.24
N MET A 17 -6.40 13.37 26.18
CA MET A 17 -6.55 12.56 24.97
C MET A 17 -7.18 13.45 23.91
N SER A 18 -6.36 14.27 23.25
CA SER A 18 -6.72 14.84 21.96
C SER A 18 -7.18 13.66 21.09
N ALA A 19 -8.42 13.71 20.57
CA ALA A 19 -8.85 12.71 19.61
C ALA A 19 -7.87 12.77 18.43
N VAL A 20 -7.00 11.76 18.30
CA VAL A 20 -6.29 11.55 17.04
C VAL A 20 -7.40 11.39 16.02
N ALA A 21 -7.52 12.36 15.10
CA ALA A 21 -8.56 12.33 14.08
C ALA A 21 -8.55 10.92 13.48
N ALA A 22 -9.69 10.23 13.51
CA ALA A 22 -9.83 8.96 12.82
C ALA A 22 -9.38 9.22 11.39
N THR A 23 -8.27 8.60 10.96
CA THR A 23 -7.72 8.87 9.64
C THR A 23 -8.83 8.63 8.66
N GLY A 24 -9.31 9.72 8.04
CA GLY A 24 -10.45 9.66 7.16
C GLY A 24 -10.13 8.64 6.08
N ARG A 25 -10.98 7.62 5.95
CA ARG A 25 -10.84 6.61 4.90
C ARG A 25 -10.72 7.33 3.56
N ASN A 26 -9.52 7.31 2.99
CA ASN A 26 -9.26 8.02 1.74
C ASN A 26 -9.69 7.13 0.59
N PHE A 27 -10.95 7.28 0.19
CA PHE A 27 -11.53 6.57 -0.96
C PHE A 27 -10.91 6.95 -2.30
N GLY A 28 -10.12 8.03 -2.36
CA GLY A 28 -9.51 8.54 -3.58
C GLY A 28 -8.04 8.19 -3.74
N ALA A 29 -7.41 7.49 -2.79
CA ALA A 29 -5.99 7.19 -2.85
C ALA A 29 -5.72 5.76 -3.32
N LEU A 30 -5.00 5.66 -4.44
CA LEU A 30 -4.44 4.42 -4.96
C LEU A 30 -3.11 4.12 -4.27
N LEU A 31 -2.87 2.85 -3.94
CA LEU A 31 -1.59 2.30 -3.56
C LEU A 31 -0.98 1.61 -4.78
N ILE A 32 0.16 2.11 -5.25
CA ILE A 32 0.98 1.50 -6.30
C ILE A 32 2.08 0.68 -5.61
N LEU A 33 2.03 -0.64 -5.72
CA LEU A 33 3.00 -1.55 -5.11
C LEU A 33 4.12 -1.86 -6.09
N GLY A 34 5.33 -1.41 -5.77
CA GLY A 34 6.51 -1.48 -6.62
C GLY A 34 7.61 -2.41 -6.09
N SER A 35 8.42 -2.97 -6.99
CA SER A 35 9.54 -3.86 -6.62
C SER A 35 10.87 -3.12 -6.39
N SER A 36 10.92 -1.81 -6.64
CA SER A 36 12.11 -0.97 -6.48
C SER A 36 12.55 -0.83 -5.01
N PRO A 37 13.87 -0.84 -4.70
CA PRO A 37 14.40 -0.72 -3.34
C PRO A 37 14.50 0.72 -2.80
N VAL A 38 13.87 1.71 -3.45
CA VAL A 38 13.93 3.12 -3.05
C VAL A 38 13.26 3.37 -1.70
N ILE A 39 12.11 2.73 -1.46
CA ILE A 39 11.43 2.79 -0.16
C ILE A 39 11.95 1.65 0.72
N PRO A 40 12.49 1.93 1.92
CA PRO A 40 12.96 0.89 2.81
C PRO A 40 11.79 0.08 3.38
N LEU A 41 12.04 -1.21 3.65
CA LEU A 41 11.07 -2.11 4.28
C LEU A 41 10.46 -1.61 5.60
N THR A 42 11.20 -0.78 6.35
CA THR A 42 10.75 -0.16 7.60
C THR A 42 9.70 0.92 7.39
N GLU A 43 9.78 1.66 6.29
CA GLU A 43 8.79 2.67 5.92
C GLU A 43 7.58 2.03 5.24
N ARG A 44 7.82 1.03 4.38
CA ARG A 44 6.84 0.19 3.69
C ARG A 44 5.95 0.90 2.68
N ILE A 45 5.40 2.06 3.01
CA ILE A 45 4.51 2.86 2.16
C ILE A 45 4.87 4.32 2.34
N ARG A 46 5.10 5.03 1.23
CA ARG A 46 5.28 6.48 1.20
C ARG A 46 4.13 7.15 0.45
N GLN A 47 3.69 8.31 0.94
CA GLN A 47 2.66 9.12 0.28
C GLN A 47 3.31 10.16 -0.63
N TYR A 48 2.74 10.34 -1.81
CA TYR A 48 3.11 11.38 -2.77
C TYR A 48 1.89 12.19 -3.20
N SER A 49 2.09 13.49 -3.41
CA SER A 49 1.05 14.42 -3.89
C SER A 49 1.29 14.92 -5.32
N ALA A 50 2.49 14.67 -5.85
CA ALA A 50 2.94 15.15 -7.13
C ALA A 50 3.77 14.05 -7.82
N ILE A 51 3.83 14.09 -9.14
CA ILE A 51 4.57 13.08 -9.90
C ILE A 51 6.07 13.39 -9.94
N GLU A 52 6.41 14.67 -9.82
CA GLU A 52 7.76 15.19 -9.76
C GLU A 52 8.53 14.57 -8.59
N ASP A 53 7.90 14.52 -7.40
CA ASP A 53 8.48 13.90 -6.19
C ASP A 53 8.77 12.40 -6.39
N ILE A 54 7.92 11.69 -7.15
CA ILE A 54 8.13 10.27 -7.48
C ILE A 54 9.27 10.12 -8.47
N GLY A 55 9.37 11.04 -9.45
CA GLY A 55 10.45 11.05 -10.43
C GLY A 55 11.81 11.33 -9.80
N ASP A 56 11.86 12.19 -8.79
CA ASP A 56 13.09 12.48 -8.04
C ASP A 56 13.56 11.28 -7.20
N ASP A 57 12.62 10.55 -6.58
CA ASP A 57 12.95 9.40 -5.72
C ASP A 57 13.24 8.12 -6.51
N PHE A 58 12.42 7.79 -7.53
CA PHE A 58 12.50 6.53 -8.27
C PHE A 58 13.14 6.64 -9.65
N GLY A 59 13.20 7.85 -10.23
CA GLY A 59 13.53 8.05 -11.63
C GLY A 59 12.34 7.85 -12.57
N VAL A 60 12.41 8.51 -13.73
CA VAL A 60 11.34 8.52 -14.74
C VAL A 60 11.16 7.20 -15.49
N ASP A 61 12.17 6.34 -15.47
CA ASP A 61 12.17 5.02 -16.13
C ASP A 61 11.67 3.90 -15.20
N SER A 62 11.23 4.25 -13.98
CA SER A 62 10.74 3.27 -13.01
C SER A 62 9.29 2.85 -13.31
N PRO A 63 8.93 1.58 -13.09
CA PRO A 63 7.54 1.13 -13.27
C PRO A 63 6.59 1.86 -12.31
N GLU A 64 7.06 2.28 -11.14
CA GLU A 64 6.29 3.08 -10.19
C GLU A 64 5.93 4.46 -10.75
N TYR A 65 6.86 5.13 -11.46
CA TYR A 65 6.63 6.42 -12.09
C TYR A 65 5.67 6.34 -13.28
N GLU A 66 5.80 5.31 -14.12
CA GLU A 66 4.87 5.08 -15.24
C GLU A 66 3.43 4.85 -14.75
N ALA A 67 3.25 4.01 -13.72
CA ALA A 67 1.95 3.77 -13.11
C ALA A 67 1.38 5.05 -12.47
N ALA A 68 2.22 5.84 -11.78
CA ALA A 68 1.82 7.12 -11.20
C ALA A 68 1.40 8.13 -12.29
N THR A 69 2.08 8.13 -13.45
CA THR A 69 1.72 8.97 -14.61
C THR A 69 0.30 8.69 -15.08
N ILE A 70 -0.05 7.42 -15.23
CA ILE A 70 -1.40 7.00 -15.64
C ILE A 70 -2.43 7.42 -14.59
N PHE A 71 -2.13 7.23 -13.31
CA PHE A 71 -3.03 7.63 -12.22
C PHE A 71 -3.29 9.14 -12.20
N PHE A 72 -2.25 9.97 -12.23
CA PHE A 72 -2.38 11.42 -12.23
C PHE A 72 -2.96 12.01 -13.53
N SER A 73 -3.04 11.22 -14.60
CA SER A 73 -3.68 11.61 -15.87
C SER A 73 -5.20 11.41 -15.89
N GLN A 74 -5.78 10.84 -14.83
CA GLN A 74 -7.23 10.65 -14.73
C GLN A 74 -7.96 11.99 -14.55
N SER A 75 -9.23 12.04 -14.96
CA SER A 75 -10.09 13.22 -14.77
C SER A 75 -11.33 12.83 -13.97
N PRO A 76 -11.60 13.47 -12.81
CA PRO A 76 -10.83 14.56 -12.19
C PRO A 76 -9.46 14.11 -11.64
N LYS A 77 -8.45 15.02 -11.71
CA LYS A 77 -7.06 14.71 -11.34
C LYS A 77 -6.97 14.28 -9.87
N PRO A 78 -6.40 13.09 -9.58
CA PRO A 78 -6.13 12.67 -8.21
C PRO A 78 -5.14 13.60 -7.52
N THR A 79 -5.29 13.78 -6.21
CA THR A 79 -4.44 14.67 -5.41
C THR A 79 -3.38 13.92 -4.60
N LEU A 80 -3.56 12.61 -4.40
CA LEU A 80 -2.74 11.79 -3.52
C LEU A 80 -2.61 10.37 -4.07
N VAL A 81 -1.39 9.84 -4.05
CA VAL A 81 -1.08 8.44 -4.35
C VAL A 81 -0.15 7.90 -3.26
N TYR A 82 -0.28 6.62 -2.93
CA TYR A 82 0.67 5.91 -2.09
C TYR A 82 1.52 5.02 -2.96
N VAL A 83 2.83 4.96 -2.70
CA VAL A 83 3.72 3.97 -3.30
C VAL A 83 4.19 3.04 -2.20
N GLY A 84 3.97 1.75 -2.40
CA GLY A 84 4.32 0.68 -1.47
C GLY A 84 5.53 -0.11 -1.96
N ARG A 85 6.29 -0.63 -1.00
CA ARG A 85 7.44 -1.50 -1.24
C ARG A 85 7.03 -2.98 -1.23
N TRP A 86 7.27 -3.67 -2.34
CA TRP A 86 7.30 -5.13 -2.43
C TRP A 86 8.74 -5.62 -2.53
N ALA A 87 9.25 -6.25 -1.46
CA ALA A 87 10.61 -6.80 -1.42
C ALA A 87 10.75 -8.11 -2.21
N LYS A 88 10.58 -8.05 -3.53
CA LYS A 88 10.91 -9.15 -4.46
C LYS A 88 12.41 -9.47 -4.43
N THR A 89 13.22 -8.41 -4.30
CA THR A 89 14.66 -8.46 -4.04
C THR A 89 14.99 -7.45 -2.95
N LEU A 90 16.06 -7.69 -2.18
CA LEU A 90 16.54 -6.79 -1.13
C LEU A 90 17.71 -5.97 -1.65
N ALA A 91 17.80 -4.70 -1.22
CA ALA A 91 19.04 -3.95 -1.38
C ALA A 91 20.17 -4.60 -0.57
N SER A 92 21.42 -4.45 -1.03
CA SER A 92 22.58 -5.15 -0.43
C SER A 92 22.84 -4.83 1.06
N ALA A 93 22.19 -3.80 1.61
CA ALA A 93 22.28 -3.40 3.02
C ALA A 93 20.92 -3.36 3.74
N GLU A 94 19.86 -3.88 3.13
CA GLU A 94 18.53 -3.95 3.75
C GLU A 94 18.43 -5.17 4.68
N GLU A 95 18.10 -4.95 5.95
CA GLU A 95 17.71 -6.04 6.85
C GLU A 95 16.25 -6.41 6.59
N GLY A 96 16.04 -7.62 6.06
CA GLY A 96 14.72 -8.15 5.75
C GLY A 96 14.79 -9.51 5.09
N SER A 97 13.61 -10.04 4.74
CA SER A 97 13.49 -11.24 3.91
C SER A 97 12.82 -10.86 2.61
N VAL A 98 13.14 -11.57 1.53
CA VAL A 98 12.35 -11.48 0.30
C VAL A 98 10.93 -11.97 0.57
N GLU A 99 9.96 -11.31 -0.05
CA GLU A 99 8.54 -11.55 0.18
C GLU A 99 7.84 -11.96 -1.12
N THR A 100 6.86 -12.86 -0.99
CA THR A 100 5.91 -13.11 -2.08
C THR A 100 4.96 -11.92 -2.23
N LEU A 101 4.32 -11.80 -3.40
CA LEU A 101 3.35 -10.74 -3.66
C LEU A 101 2.22 -10.74 -2.60
N LEU A 102 1.73 -11.93 -2.22
CA LEU A 102 0.72 -12.09 -1.18
C LEU A 102 1.19 -11.57 0.19
N GLN A 103 2.43 -11.88 0.58
CA GLN A 103 3.00 -11.35 1.83
C GLN A 103 3.11 -9.83 1.77
N ALA A 104 3.51 -9.30 0.61
CA ALA A 104 3.65 -7.87 0.41
C ALA A 104 2.32 -7.14 0.56
N VAL A 105 1.27 -7.67 -0.05
CA VAL A 105 -0.09 -7.15 0.05
C VAL A 105 -0.61 -7.26 1.47
N ASN A 106 -0.44 -8.40 2.16
CA ASN A 106 -0.88 -8.57 3.55
C ASN A 106 -0.24 -7.54 4.50
N ALA A 107 1.03 -7.19 4.30
CA ALA A 107 1.66 -6.12 5.07
C ALA A 107 1.03 -4.75 4.73
N CYS A 108 0.74 -4.49 3.46
CA CYS A 108 0.07 -3.25 3.04
C CYS A 108 -1.38 -3.16 3.56
N LEU A 109 -2.07 -4.29 3.76
CA LEU A 109 -3.44 -4.34 4.31
C LEU A 109 -3.54 -3.74 5.72
N GLN A 110 -2.44 -3.73 6.49
CA GLN A 110 -2.37 -3.11 7.82
C GLN A 110 -2.54 -1.58 7.77
N TYR A 111 -2.26 -0.97 6.61
CA TYR A 111 -2.49 0.45 6.37
C TYR A 111 -3.91 0.66 5.84
N THR A 112 -4.67 1.54 6.48
CA THR A 112 -6.10 1.77 6.19
C THR A 112 -6.36 3.03 5.36
N ASN A 113 -5.29 3.73 4.95
CA ASN A 113 -5.36 5.05 4.32
C ASN A 113 -5.46 4.98 2.78
N TRP A 114 -5.52 3.79 2.19
CA TRP A 114 -5.61 3.57 0.75
C TRP A 114 -6.84 2.71 0.41
N TYR A 115 -7.34 2.88 -0.82
CA TYR A 115 -8.58 2.25 -1.28
C TYR A 115 -8.36 1.30 -2.47
N GLY A 116 -7.55 1.70 -3.44
CA GLY A 116 -7.20 0.86 -4.58
C GLY A 116 -5.78 0.30 -4.45
N LEU A 117 -5.54 -0.93 -4.90
CA LEU A 117 -4.22 -1.52 -5.06
C LEU A 117 -3.93 -1.69 -6.54
N ALA A 118 -2.84 -1.10 -7.02
CA ALA A 118 -2.25 -1.39 -8.33
C ALA A 118 -0.86 -1.99 -8.11
N ILE A 119 -0.48 -2.98 -8.90
CA ILE A 119 0.84 -3.59 -8.84
C ILE A 119 1.65 -3.06 -10.02
N ALA A 120 2.80 -2.45 -9.73
CA ALA A 120 3.75 -1.95 -10.71
C ALA A 120 5.01 -2.82 -10.64
N ASP A 121 5.14 -3.76 -11.58
CA ASP A 121 6.38 -4.53 -11.74
C ASP A 121 6.82 -4.48 -13.21
N SER A 122 8.13 -4.59 -13.42
CA SER A 122 8.72 -4.60 -14.76
C SER A 122 8.56 -5.95 -15.47
N ALA A 123 8.20 -6.99 -14.73
CA ALA A 123 7.89 -8.32 -15.25
C ALA A 123 6.38 -8.57 -15.22
N ASP A 124 5.90 -9.38 -16.16
CA ASP A 124 4.51 -9.84 -16.16
C ASP A 124 4.15 -10.52 -14.84
N LEU A 125 2.99 -10.15 -14.29
CA LEU A 125 2.47 -10.75 -13.09
C LEU A 125 2.05 -12.20 -13.36
N VAL A 126 2.39 -13.10 -12.44
CA VAL A 126 1.95 -14.49 -12.52
C VAL A 126 0.47 -14.56 -12.11
N GLU A 127 -0.36 -15.17 -12.95
CA GLU A 127 -1.81 -15.23 -12.76
C GLU A 127 -2.22 -15.82 -11.39
N ALA A 128 -1.55 -16.89 -10.95
CA ALA A 128 -1.79 -17.49 -9.64
C ALA A 128 -1.51 -16.54 -8.46
N ASP A 129 -0.52 -15.65 -8.59
CA ASP A 129 -0.19 -14.66 -7.56
C ASP A 129 -1.27 -13.55 -7.54
N VAL A 130 -1.76 -13.15 -8.71
CA VAL A 130 -2.85 -12.17 -8.84
C VAL A 130 -4.15 -12.71 -8.23
N ILE A 131 -4.52 -13.96 -8.51
CA ILE A 131 -5.69 -14.61 -7.91
C ILE A 131 -5.57 -14.68 -6.39
N SER A 132 -4.37 -15.02 -5.89
CA SER A 132 -4.10 -15.05 -4.44
C SER A 132 -4.24 -13.67 -3.80
N VAL A 133 -3.78 -12.62 -4.48
CA VAL A 133 -3.96 -11.22 -4.04
C VAL A 133 -5.42 -10.80 -4.08
N ALA A 134 -6.16 -11.15 -5.14
CA ALA A 134 -7.59 -10.87 -5.25
C ALA A 134 -8.36 -11.51 -4.09
N ALA A 135 -8.10 -12.79 -3.78
CA ALA A 135 -8.70 -13.47 -2.65
C ALA A 135 -8.39 -12.79 -1.30
N ALA A 136 -7.17 -12.29 -1.11
CA ALA A 136 -6.79 -11.57 0.10
C ALA A 136 -7.49 -10.20 0.23
N ILE A 137 -7.71 -9.51 -0.89
CA ILE A 137 -8.43 -8.23 -0.95
C ILE A 137 -9.93 -8.45 -0.67
N GLU A 138 -10.54 -9.46 -1.28
CA GLU A 138 -11.95 -9.85 -1.05
C GLU A 138 -12.20 -10.31 0.39
N ALA A 139 -11.23 -10.99 1.00
CA ALA A 139 -11.29 -11.39 2.40
C ALA A 139 -11.07 -10.22 3.39
N SER A 140 -10.68 -9.04 2.91
CA SER A 140 -10.43 -7.87 3.76
C SER A 140 -11.74 -7.34 4.33
N SER A 141 -11.72 -6.95 5.61
CA SER A 141 -12.89 -6.33 6.27
C SER A 141 -13.24 -4.94 5.72
N LEU A 142 -12.34 -4.35 4.93
CA LEU A 142 -12.50 -3.06 4.29
C LEU A 142 -12.67 -3.26 2.79
N SER A 143 -13.72 -2.68 2.20
CA SER A 143 -13.93 -2.68 0.75
C SER A 143 -12.77 -1.96 0.06
N ARG A 144 -12.07 -2.69 -0.80
CA ARG A 144 -10.90 -2.24 -1.57
C ARG A 144 -11.05 -2.70 -3.01
N ILE A 145 -10.43 -1.98 -3.94
CA ILE A 145 -10.40 -2.36 -5.35
C ILE A 145 -9.00 -2.86 -5.69
N LEU A 146 -8.90 -4.01 -6.36
CA LEU A 146 -7.67 -4.46 -6.99
C LEU A 146 -7.71 -4.09 -8.47
N ALA A 147 -6.67 -3.40 -8.94
CA ALA A 147 -6.44 -3.11 -10.34
C ALA A 147 -5.17 -3.84 -10.78
N VAL A 148 -5.28 -4.68 -11.81
CA VAL A 148 -4.15 -5.36 -12.42
C VAL A 148 -4.13 -5.08 -13.92
N THR A 149 -2.93 -4.91 -14.47
CA THR A 149 -2.72 -4.88 -15.92
C THR A 149 -2.29 -6.27 -16.35
N THR A 150 -2.98 -6.83 -17.34
CA THR A 150 -2.64 -8.15 -17.91
C THR A 150 -2.64 -8.07 -19.42
N ALA A 151 -1.64 -8.68 -20.04
CA ALA A 151 -1.55 -8.87 -21.48
C ALA A 151 -2.08 -10.26 -21.91
N ASP A 152 -2.65 -11.05 -20.98
CA ASP A 152 -3.14 -12.39 -21.30
C ASP A 152 -4.37 -12.34 -22.20
N VAL A 153 -4.20 -12.86 -23.42
CA VAL A 153 -5.27 -12.97 -24.43
C VAL A 153 -6.43 -13.86 -23.98
N ASN A 154 -6.21 -14.75 -23.02
CA ASN A 154 -7.22 -15.65 -22.48
C ASN A 154 -8.30 -14.92 -21.68
N VAL A 155 -8.04 -13.69 -21.22
CA VAL A 155 -9.03 -12.81 -20.56
C VAL A 155 -10.18 -12.44 -21.51
N LEU A 156 -9.92 -12.45 -22.83
CA LEU A 156 -10.93 -12.18 -23.85
C LEU A 156 -11.71 -13.44 -24.29
N VAL A 157 -11.34 -14.63 -23.78
CA VAL A 157 -11.93 -15.90 -24.18
C VAL A 157 -13.10 -16.24 -23.27
N SER A 158 -14.31 -16.07 -23.79
CA SER A 158 -15.56 -16.46 -23.11
C SER A 158 -15.56 -17.96 -22.78
N GLY A 159 -15.74 -18.29 -21.49
CA GLY A 159 -15.84 -19.66 -20.99
C GLY A 159 -14.59 -20.21 -20.30
N ASN A 160 -13.49 -19.45 -20.22
CA ASN A 160 -12.37 -19.77 -19.35
C ASN A 160 -12.62 -19.18 -17.95
N THR A 161 -12.65 -20.02 -16.92
CA THR A 161 -12.93 -19.64 -15.52
C THR A 161 -11.68 -19.57 -14.64
N ASP A 162 -10.53 -19.94 -15.18
CA ASP A 162 -9.26 -19.98 -14.44
C ASP A 162 -8.41 -18.72 -14.67
N ASN A 163 -8.92 -17.75 -15.42
CA ASN A 163 -8.24 -16.50 -15.71
C ASN A 163 -8.71 -15.35 -14.78
N ILE A 164 -8.04 -14.21 -14.90
CA ILE A 164 -8.35 -12.98 -14.14
C ILE A 164 -9.40 -12.09 -14.82
N GLY A 165 -10.25 -12.64 -15.70
CA GLY A 165 -11.20 -11.93 -16.57
C GLY A 165 -12.68 -12.20 -16.30
#